data_AF-A0A533UKZ7-F1
#
_entry.id   AF-A0A533UKZ7-F1
#
_cell.length_a   1.000
_cell.length_b   1.000
_cell.length_c   1.000
_cell.angle_alpha   90.00
_cell.angle_beta   90.00
_cell.angle_gamma   90.00
#
_symmetry.space_group_name_H-M   'P 1'
#
loop_
_entity.id
_entity.type
_entity.pdbx_description
1 polymer ?
#
loop_
_entity_poly.entity_id
_entity_poly.type
_entity_poly.pdbx_seq_one_letter_code
_entity_poly.pdbx_strand_id
1 'polypeptide(L)'
;MAEEIREKKRKIKTESIAIESPYPFMSTAGTTEYAEQLGDSRVSYYWMQANGFLGSTIEMDLALKTNDSTNGCNVIVDSIRAARKALSQKDIAKADIISAYAFKNPSKKMHIRECIKAFEDAFAN
;
A
#
# COMPACT_ATOMS: atom_id res chain seq x y z
N MET A 1 8.33 14.06 18.55
CA MET A 1 7.34 14.51 17.54
C MET A 1 7.64 14.02 16.12
N ALA A 2 8.74 14.42 15.45
CA ALA A 2 9.03 13.95 14.07
C ALA A 2 9.39 12.44 14.00
N GLU A 3 10.12 11.96 15.01
CA GLU A 3 10.56 10.56 15.10
C GLU A 3 9.38 9.61 15.37
N GLU A 4 8.50 9.95 16.30
CA GLU A 4 7.25 9.21 16.57
C GLU A 4 6.36 9.08 15.33
N ILE A 5 6.28 10.13 14.50
CA ILE A 5 5.54 10.09 13.23
C ILE A 5 6.19 9.11 12.24
N ARG A 6 7.53 9.09 12.16
CA ARG A 6 8.27 8.15 11.30
C ARG A 6 8.05 6.71 11.77
N GLU A 7 8.10 6.47 13.07
CA GLU A 7 7.83 5.16 13.67
C GLU A 7 6.41 4.68 13.40
N LYS A 8 5.41 5.56 13.59
CA LYS A 8 4.00 5.22 13.31
C LYS A 8 3.80 4.87 11.83
N LYS A 9 4.38 5.65 10.90
CA LYS A 9 4.35 5.36 9.46
C LYS A 9 5.04 4.04 9.12
N ARG A 10 6.17 3.75 9.77
CA ARG A 10 6.92 2.49 9.63
C ARG A 10 6.04 1.30 10.01
N LYS A 11 5.41 1.38 11.20
CA LYS A 11 4.50 0.34 11.71
C LYS A 11 3.35 0.08 10.74
N ILE A 12 2.66 1.14 10.28
CA ILE A 12 1.55 1.01 9.31
C ILE A 12 2.03 0.34 8.01
N LYS A 13 3.18 0.74 7.47
CA LYS A 13 3.71 0.17 6.21
C LYS A 13 4.06 -1.31 6.38
N THR A 14 4.70 -1.67 7.49
CA THR A 14 5.07 -3.05 7.80
C THR A 14 3.83 -3.91 7.99
N GLU A 15 2.85 -3.46 8.78
CA GLU A 15 1.59 -4.20 9.00
C GLU A 15 0.81 -4.43 7.71
N SER A 16 0.76 -3.41 6.83
CA SER A 16 0.08 -3.52 5.53
C SER A 16 0.69 -4.62 4.66
N ILE A 17 2.00 -4.82 4.71
CA ILE A 17 2.68 -5.88 3.96
C ILE A 17 2.47 -7.24 4.64
N ALA A 18 2.51 -7.27 5.97
CA ALA A 18 2.37 -8.51 6.74
C ALA A 18 1.03 -9.21 6.50
N ILE A 19 -0.06 -8.46 6.29
CA ILE A 19 -1.39 -8.99 6.00
C ILE A 19 -1.40 -9.82 4.71
N GLU A 20 -0.56 -9.50 3.73
CA GLU A 20 -0.51 -10.24 2.45
C GLU A 20 0.14 -11.62 2.57
N SER A 21 0.86 -11.88 3.65
CA SER A 21 1.50 -13.18 3.86
C SER A 21 0.60 -14.09 4.70
N PRO A 22 0.42 -15.36 4.32
CA PRO A 22 -0.32 -16.34 5.11
C PRO A 22 0.42 -16.78 6.38
N TYR A 23 1.67 -16.35 6.57
CA TYR A 23 2.50 -16.63 7.74
C TYR A 23 3.27 -15.39 8.19
N PRO A 24 3.59 -15.26 9.49
CA PRO A 24 4.43 -14.18 9.97
C PRO A 24 5.84 -14.33 9.39
N PHE A 25 6.39 -13.23 8.89
CA PHE A 25 7.76 -13.18 8.39
C PHE A 25 8.42 -11.88 8.84
N MET A 26 9.75 -11.90 8.89
CA MET A 26 10.54 -10.72 9.22
C MET A 26 10.38 -9.71 8.09
N SER A 27 9.64 -8.63 8.38
CA SER A 27 9.44 -7.53 7.45
C SER A 27 9.77 -6.21 8.15
N THR A 28 10.39 -5.31 7.40
CA THR A 28 10.69 -3.96 7.89
C THR A 28 10.55 -3.00 6.73
N ALA A 29 9.60 -2.08 6.84
CA ALA A 29 9.34 -1.13 5.78
C ALA A 29 9.43 0.30 6.33
N GLY A 30 10.46 1.04 5.90
CA GLY A 30 10.70 2.42 6.33
C GLY A 30 10.83 3.39 5.16
N THR A 31 10.95 4.67 5.49
CA THR A 31 11.54 5.69 4.62
C THR A 31 12.92 5.98 5.18
N THR A 32 13.94 5.82 4.35
CA THR A 32 15.34 5.93 4.77
C THR A 32 15.73 7.39 4.93
N GLU A 33 15.72 8.17 3.84
CA GLU A 33 16.27 9.52 3.84
C GLU A 33 15.54 10.42 2.84
N TYR A 34 15.68 11.74 3.02
CA TYR A 34 15.29 12.74 2.03
C TYR A 34 16.52 13.22 1.25
N ALA A 35 16.44 13.22 -0.08
CA ALA A 35 17.48 13.73 -0.97
C ALA A 35 16.87 14.71 -1.97
N GLU A 36 17.21 15.99 -1.83
CA GLU A 36 16.66 17.08 -2.64
C GLU A 36 16.95 16.90 -4.13
N GLN A 37 18.10 16.30 -4.48
CA GLN A 37 18.52 16.03 -5.86
C GLN A 37 17.58 15.10 -6.62
N LEU A 38 16.77 14.31 -5.90
CA LEU A 38 15.78 13.43 -6.52
C LEU A 38 14.52 14.19 -6.99
N GLY A 39 14.27 15.40 -6.48
CA GLY A 39 13.04 16.14 -6.74
C GLY A 39 11.80 15.30 -6.43
N ASP A 40 10.93 15.11 -7.43
CA ASP A 40 9.71 14.28 -7.33
C ASP A 40 9.97 12.78 -7.58
N SER A 41 11.21 12.40 -7.89
CA SER A 41 11.57 10.99 -8.05
C SER A 41 11.65 10.29 -6.70
N ARG A 42 10.98 9.16 -6.58
CA ARG A 42 11.13 8.23 -5.47
C ARG A 42 11.98 7.05 -5.88
N VAL A 43 13.05 6.82 -5.14
CA VAL A 43 13.85 5.60 -5.21
C VAL A 43 13.50 4.71 -4.01
N SER A 44 13.02 3.50 -4.28
CA SER A 44 12.72 2.50 -3.27
C SER A 44 13.62 1.29 -3.48
N TYR A 45 14.22 0.81 -2.40
CA TYR A 45 15.01 -0.42 -2.40
C TYR A 45 14.24 -1.51 -1.66
N TYR A 46 14.22 -2.71 -2.23
CA TYR A 46 13.63 -3.89 -1.63
C TYR A 46 14.67 -4.99 -1.62
N TRP A 47 14.92 -5.53 -0.43
CA TRP A 47 15.70 -6.74 -0.22
C TRP A 47 14.78 -7.82 0.30
N MET A 48 14.82 -9.01 -0.30
CA MET A 48 14.01 -10.14 0.08
C MET A 48 14.85 -11.41 0.02
N GLN A 49 14.71 -12.26 1.03
CA GLN A 49 15.33 -13.57 1.09
C GLN A 49 14.24 -14.64 1.25
N ALA A 50 14.37 -15.73 0.51
CA ALA A 50 13.48 -16.88 0.56
C ALA A 50 14.28 -18.20 0.58
N ASN A 51 13.64 -19.26 1.05
CA ASN A 51 14.17 -20.62 1.00
C ASN A 51 13.52 -21.36 -0.17
N GLY A 52 14.34 -21.79 -1.13
CA GLY A 52 13.97 -22.60 -2.27
C GLY A 52 14.08 -24.10 -2.01
N PHE A 53 14.11 -24.88 -3.09
CA PHE A 53 14.21 -26.33 -3.04
C PHE A 53 15.48 -26.77 -2.28
N LEU A 54 15.34 -27.81 -1.44
CA LEU A 54 16.42 -28.35 -0.59
C LEU A 54 17.10 -27.32 0.31
N GLY A 55 16.39 -26.26 0.71
CA GLY A 55 16.96 -25.22 1.58
C GLY A 55 17.94 -24.28 0.88
N SER A 56 17.96 -24.28 -0.46
CA SER A 56 18.71 -23.29 -1.23
C SER A 56 18.25 -21.88 -0.88
N THR A 57 19.18 -20.96 -0.63
CA THR A 57 18.83 -19.55 -0.37
C THR A 57 18.60 -18.84 -1.70
N ILE A 58 17.47 -18.15 -1.80
CA ILE A 58 17.13 -17.25 -2.91
C ILE A 58 17.16 -15.83 -2.35
N GLU A 59 17.99 -14.98 -2.93
CA GLU A 59 18.09 -13.57 -2.57
C GLU A 59 17.64 -12.70 -3.73
N MET A 60 16.89 -11.63 -3.43
CA MET A 60 16.36 -10.70 -4.41
C MET A 60 16.59 -9.25 -3.98
N ASP A 61 17.25 -8.51 -4.86
CA ASP A 61 17.43 -7.07 -4.76
C ASP A 61 16.67 -6.35 -5.85
N LEU A 62 15.86 -5.38 -5.47
CA LEU A 62 15.08 -4.56 -6.40
C LEU A 62 15.24 -3.08 -6.06
N ALA A 63 15.68 -2.30 -7.05
CA ALA A 63 15.63 -0.86 -7.02
C ALA A 63 14.50 -0.37 -7.94
N LEU A 64 13.52 0.34 -7.36
CA LEU A 64 12.41 0.93 -8.08
C LEU A 64 12.53 2.46 -8.06
N LYS A 65 12.71 3.07 -9.24
CA LYS A 65 12.64 4.51 -9.41
C LYS A 65 11.33 4.88 -10.09
N THR A 66 10.52 5.69 -9.43
CA THR A 66 9.22 6.15 -9.93
C THR A 66 9.02 7.62 -9.61
N ASN A 67 7.95 8.23 -10.12
CA ASN A 67 7.53 9.57 -9.74
C ASN A 67 6.48 9.46 -8.61
N ASP A 68 6.75 10.02 -7.43
CA ASP A 68 5.90 9.84 -6.23
C ASP A 68 4.53 10.53 -6.40
N SER A 69 4.49 11.73 -6.97
CA SER A 69 3.25 12.47 -7.18
C SER A 69 2.28 11.69 -8.08
N THR A 70 2.78 11.18 -9.21
CA THR A 70 1.95 10.45 -10.18
C THR A 70 1.40 9.12 -9.64
N ASN A 71 2.16 8.43 -8.79
CA ASN A 71 1.76 7.14 -8.20
C ASN A 71 0.56 7.28 -7.24
N GLY A 72 0.33 8.46 -6.68
CA GLY A 72 -0.81 8.73 -5.80
C GLY A 72 -2.05 9.24 -6.53
N CYS A 73 -1.87 9.88 -7.69
CA CYS A 73 -2.95 10.56 -8.40
C CYS A 73 -4.07 9.62 -8.83
N ASN A 74 -3.75 8.43 -9.36
CA ASN A 74 -4.75 7.46 -9.79
C ASN A 74 -5.67 7.04 -8.63
N VAL A 75 -5.09 6.65 -7.50
CA VAL A 75 -5.83 6.21 -6.32
C VAL A 75 -6.70 7.34 -5.75
N ILE A 76 -6.20 8.57 -5.75
CA ILE A 76 -6.95 9.75 -5.29
C ILE A 76 -8.16 10.01 -6.19
N VAL A 77 -7.98 10.02 -7.51
CA VAL A 77 -9.07 10.25 -8.48
C VAL A 77 -10.15 9.20 -8.34
N ASP A 78 -9.77 7.92 -8.25
CA ASP A 78 -10.70 6.82 -8.10
C ASP A 78 -11.47 6.91 -6.77
N SER A 79 -10.78 7.26 -5.68
CA SER A 79 -11.41 7.46 -4.36
C SER A 79 -12.46 8.57 -4.38
N ILE A 80 -12.17 9.71 -5.02
CA ILE A 80 -13.09 10.84 -5.12
C ILE A 80 -14.34 10.45 -5.93
N ARG A 81 -14.14 9.79 -7.08
CA ARG A 81 -15.24 9.34 -7.95
C ARG A 81 -16.12 8.31 -7.24
N ALA A 82 -15.51 7.34 -6.57
CA ALA A 82 -16.20 6.33 -5.79
C ALA A 82 -16.98 6.93 -4.63
N ALA A 83 -16.38 7.88 -3.89
CA ALA A 83 -17.05 8.58 -2.79
C ALA A 83 -18.28 9.36 -3.28
N ARG A 84 -18.17 10.05 -4.43
CA ARG A 84 -19.32 10.73 -5.05
C ARG A 84 -20.44 9.74 -5.42
N LYS A 85 -20.11 8.59 -6.00
CA LYS A 85 -21.09 7.54 -6.35
C LYS A 85 -21.77 6.99 -5.09
N ALA A 86 -21.00 6.67 -4.05
CA ALA A 86 -21.53 6.17 -2.77
C ALA A 86 -22.51 7.16 -2.11
N LEU A 87 -22.16 8.45 -2.08
CA LEU A 87 -23.03 9.51 -1.58
C LEU A 87 -24.32 9.63 -2.39
N SER A 88 -24.23 9.55 -3.73
CA SER A 88 -25.41 9.62 -4.60
C SER A 88 -26.38 8.45 -4.39
N GLN A 89 -25.85 7.28 -4.04
CA GLN A 89 -26.63 6.06 -3.75
C GLN A 89 -27.11 5.99 -2.29
N LYS A 90 -26.70 6.94 -1.44
CA LYS A 90 -26.92 6.94 0.02
C LYS A 90 -26.42 5.66 0.71
N ASP A 91 -25.41 5.01 0.14
CA ASP A 91 -24.83 3.78 0.66
C ASP A 91 -23.46 4.07 1.29
N ILE A 92 -23.49 4.39 2.58
CA ILE A 92 -22.29 4.77 3.36
C ILE A 92 -21.42 3.54 3.66
N ALA A 93 -21.98 2.33 3.65
CA ALA A 93 -21.21 1.11 3.92
C ALA A 93 -20.11 0.87 2.88
N LYS A 94 -20.29 1.38 1.66
CA LYS A 94 -19.27 1.35 0.61
C LYS A 94 -18.01 2.18 0.93
N ALA A 95 -18.04 3.04 1.94
CA ALA A 95 -16.85 3.78 2.38
C ALA A 95 -15.73 2.85 2.87
N ASP A 96 -16.07 1.71 3.46
CA ASP A 96 -15.07 0.71 3.87
C ASP A 96 -14.33 0.10 2.68
N ILE A 97 -15.03 -0.11 1.55
CA ILE A 97 -14.44 -0.63 0.30
C ILE A 97 -13.45 0.39 -0.27
N ILE A 98 -13.84 1.67 -0.30
CA ILE A 98 -12.95 2.77 -0.74
C ILE A 98 -11.73 2.85 0.18
N SER A 99 -11.96 2.75 1.49
CA SER A 99 -10.90 2.79 2.51
C SER A 99 -9.87 1.67 2.29
N ALA A 100 -10.35 0.44 2.11
CA ALA A 100 -9.52 -0.75 1.88
C ALA A 100 -8.73 -0.72 0.57
N TYR A 101 -9.29 -0.10 -0.48
CA TYR A 101 -8.61 0.08 -1.76
C TYR A 101 -7.51 1.16 -1.71
N ALA A 102 -7.79 2.31 -1.09
CA ALA A 102 -6.97 3.50 -1.26
C ALA A 102 -5.96 3.76 -0.12
N PHE A 103 -6.17 3.20 1.06
CA PHE A 103 -5.40 3.56 2.26
C PHE A 103 -4.65 2.37 2.85
N LYS A 104 -3.46 2.65 3.40
CA LYS A 104 -2.57 1.65 4.03
C LYS A 104 -3.03 1.17 5.40
N ASN A 105 -3.98 1.87 6.02
CA ASN A 105 -4.55 1.50 7.31
C ASN A 105 -6.07 1.66 7.26
N PRO A 106 -6.76 0.78 6.52
CA PRO A 106 -8.21 0.84 6.39
C PRO A 106 -8.90 0.40 7.68
N SER A 107 -10.19 0.76 7.82
CA SER A 107 -11.08 0.30 8.89
C SER A 107 -11.20 -1.23 8.89
N LYS A 108 -11.38 -1.81 7.69
CA LYS A 108 -11.41 -3.25 7.46
C LYS A 108 -10.21 -3.65 6.59
N LYS A 109 -9.30 -4.42 7.19
CA LYS A 109 -8.13 -4.99 6.50
C LYS A 109 -8.58 -6.15 5.60
N MET A 110 -8.12 -6.15 4.36
CA MET A 110 -8.40 -7.16 3.33
C MET A 110 -7.15 -7.34 2.47
N HIS A 111 -7.04 -8.47 1.76
CA HIS A 111 -5.94 -8.69 0.83
C HIS A 111 -6.07 -7.78 -0.39
N ILE A 112 -4.94 -7.29 -0.93
CA ILE A 112 -4.92 -6.29 -1.99
C ILE A 112 -5.73 -6.70 -3.22
N ARG A 113 -5.67 -7.98 -3.62
CA ARG A 113 -6.44 -8.48 -4.77
C ARG A 113 -7.94 -8.48 -4.50
N GLU A 114 -8.35 -8.74 -3.25
CA GLU A 114 -9.74 -8.70 -2.83
C GLU A 114 -10.24 -7.25 -2.76
N CYS A 115 -9.41 -6.33 -2.25
CA CYS A 115 -9.72 -4.90 -2.23
C CYS A 115 -9.99 -4.36 -3.65
N ILE A 116 -9.09 -4.66 -4.59
CA ILE A 116 -9.22 -4.21 -5.98
C ILE A 116 -10.50 -4.75 -6.60
N LYS A 117 -10.75 -6.06 -6.47
CA LYS A 117 -11.96 -6.68 -7.01
C LYS A 117 -13.24 -6.10 -6.40
N ALA A 118 -13.29 -5.95 -5.07
CA ALA A 118 -14.44 -5.36 -4.40
C ALA A 118 -14.70 -3.92 -4.83
N PHE A 119 -13.62 -3.15 -5.08
CA PHE A 119 -13.73 -1.79 -5.59
C PHE A 119 -14.27 -1.75 -7.03
N GLU A 120 -13.73 -2.60 -7.91
CA GLU A 120 -14.21 -2.72 -9.30
C GLU A 120 -15.68 -3.11 -9.36
N ASP A 121 -16.08 -4.16 -8.63
CA ASP A 121 -17.46 -4.63 -8.58
C ASP A 121 -18.43 -3.53 -8.09
N ALA A 122 -18.01 -2.72 -7.12
CA ALA A 122 -18.84 -1.66 -6.53
C ALA A 122 -18.90 -0.37 -7.38
N PHE A 123 -17.83 -0.02 -8.09
CA PHE A 123 -17.66 1.33 -8.65
C PHE A 123 -17.35 1.39 -10.16
N ALA A 124 -16.76 0.35 -10.75
CA ALA A 124 -16.33 0.35 -12.16
C ALA A 124 -17.44 -0.04 -13.16
N ASN A 125 -18.55 -0.59 -12.66
CA ASN A 125 -19.77 -0.88 -13.44
C ASN A 125 -20.73 0.31 -13.53
#